data_AF-A0A367Q0U3-F1
#
_entry.id   AF-A0A367Q0U3-F1
#
_cell.length_a   1.000
_cell.length_b   1.000
_cell.length_c   1.000
_cell.angle_alpha   90.00
_cell.angle_beta   90.00
_cell.angle_gamma   90.00
#
_symmetry.space_group_name_H-M   'P 1'
#
loop_
_entity.id
_entity.type
_entity.pdbx_description
1 polymer ?
#
loop_
_entity_poly.entity_id
_entity_poly.type
_entity_poly.pdbx_seq_one_letter_code
_entity_poly.pdbx_strand_id
1 'polypeptide(L)' 'MTESLEISAESLEMAESFATAINTLYQRVDYLRFCEILGYTPDDWAEGRYQQFQELVSYLDCFDKEEIAKMLEAGK' A
#
# COMPACT_ATOMS: atom_id res chain seq x y z
N MET A 1 26.23 -16.16 2.07
CA MET A 1 25.21 -16.89 2.86
C MET A 1 24.01 -15.97 2.91
N THR A 2 22.92 -16.34 2.26
CA THR A 2 21.67 -15.57 2.36
C THR A 2 21.06 -15.95 3.70
N GLU A 3 21.14 -15.07 4.70
CA GLU A 3 20.32 -15.21 5.89
C GLU A 3 18.86 -15.28 5.42
N SER A 4 18.23 -16.42 5.63
CA SER A 4 16.79 -16.54 5.40
C SER A 4 16.16 -15.72 6.51
N LEU A 5 15.69 -14.51 6.17
CA LEU A 5 14.92 -13.69 7.09
C LEU A 5 13.72 -14.53 7.54
N GLU A 6 13.70 -14.90 8.82
CA GLU A 6 12.53 -15.53 9.43
C GLU A 6 11.41 -14.50 9.45
N ILE A 7 10.36 -14.75 8.67
CA ILE A 7 9.21 -13.86 8.61
C ILE A 7 8.36 -14.09 9.86
N SER A 8 8.16 -13.05 10.67
CA SER A 8 7.24 -13.13 11.80
C SER A 8 5.79 -13.24 11.33
N ALA A 9 4.95 -13.94 12.09
CA ALA A 9 3.52 -14.02 11.81
C ALA A 9 2.85 -12.63 11.79
N GLU A 10 3.34 -11.71 12.63
CA GLU A 10 2.93 -10.31 12.66
C GLU A 10 3.22 -9.60 11.33
N SER A 11 4.42 -9.77 10.77
CA SER A 11 4.78 -9.13 9.49
C SER A 11 3.97 -9.69 8.31
N LEU A 12 3.62 -10.97 8.34
CA LEU A 12 2.69 -11.58 7.36
C LEU A 12 1.28 -11.01 7.48
N GLU A 13 0.74 -10.95 8.70
CA GLU A 13 -0.60 -10.41 8.96
C GLU A 13 -0.67 -8.93 8.58
N MET A 14 0.39 -8.16 8.87
CA MET A 14 0.50 -6.76 8.51
C MET A 14 0.57 -6.57 6.98
N ALA A 15 1.37 -7.37 6.28
CA ALA A 15 1.47 -7.32 4.82
C ALA A 15 0.11 -7.59 4.15
N GLU A 16 -0.57 -8.66 4.59
CA GLU A 16 -1.88 -9.04 4.06
C GLU A 16 -2.94 -7.97 4.35
N SER A 17 -2.98 -7.48 5.60
CA SER A 17 -3.94 -6.44 6.01
C SER A 17 -3.70 -5.14 5.27
N PHE A 18 -2.45 -4.71 5.12
CA PHE A 18 -2.08 -3.48 4.44
C PHE A 18 -2.43 -3.54 2.95
N ALA A 19 -1.96 -4.57 2.23
CA ALA A 19 -2.24 -4.71 0.80
C ALA A 19 -3.74 -4.77 0.53
N THR A 20 -4.49 -5.57 1.32
CA THR A 20 -5.94 -5.71 1.18
C THR A 20 -6.68 -4.40 1.43
N ALA A 21 -6.31 -3.66 2.48
CA ALA A 21 -6.96 -2.40 2.82
C ALA A 21 -6.74 -1.33 1.74
N ILE A 22 -5.50 -1.21 1.23
CA ILE A 22 -5.15 -0.26 0.18
C ILE A 22 -5.86 -0.59 -1.14
N ASN A 23 -5.89 -1.87 -1.54
CA ASN A 23 -6.62 -2.29 -2.74
C ASN A 23 -8.13 -2.05 -2.61
N THR A 24 -8.70 -2.37 -1.45
CA THR A 24 -10.13 -2.15 -1.18
C THR A 24 -10.49 -0.66 -1.24
N LEU A 25 -9.62 0.21 -0.72
CA LEU A 25 -9.79 1.65 -0.82
C LEU A 25 -9.80 2.11 -2.28
N TYR A 26 -8.80 1.67 -3.06
CA TYR A 26 -8.67 2.01 -4.47
C TYR A 26 -9.92 1.65 -5.29
N GLN A 27 -10.50 0.47 -5.05
CA GLN A 27 -11.72 0.02 -5.73
C GLN A 27 -12.97 0.86 -5.40
N ARG A 28 -12.97 1.59 -4.28
CA ARG A 28 -14.16 2.28 -3.74
C ARG A 28 -14.08 3.79 -3.83
N VAL A 29 -12.94 4.34 -4.27
CA VAL A 29 -12.63 5.76 -4.13
C VAL A 29 -12.26 6.37 -5.47
N ASP A 30 -13.08 7.34 -5.90
CA ASP A 30 -12.72 8.29 -6.95
C ASP A 30 -11.85 9.44 -6.40
N TYR A 31 -11.38 10.31 -7.29
CA TYR A 31 -10.53 11.44 -6.95
C TYR A 31 -11.13 12.36 -5.86
N LEU A 32 -12.44 12.65 -5.91
CA LEU A 32 -13.07 13.54 -4.95
C LEU A 32 -13.16 12.90 -3.57
N ARG A 33 -13.54 11.61 -3.53
CA ARG A 33 -13.58 10.85 -2.28
C ARG A 33 -12.18 10.64 -1.70
N PHE A 34 -11.16 10.51 -2.54
CA PHE A 34 -9.76 10.44 -2.12
C PHE A 34 -9.34 11.74 -1.43
N CYS A 35 -9.66 12.88 -2.04
CA CYS A 35 -9.39 14.18 -1.45
C CYS A 35 -10.13 14.37 -0.11
N GLU A 36 -11.39 13.95 -0.02
CA GLU A 36 -12.17 14.03 1.21
C GLU A 36 -11.53 13.21 2.35
N ILE A 37 -11.13 11.97 2.09
CA ILE A 37 -10.54 11.08 3.09
C ILE A 37 -9.21 11.64 3.62
N LEU A 38 -8.40 12.24 2.75
CA LEU A 38 -7.08 12.77 3.11
C LEU A 38 -7.11 14.25 3.53
N GLY A 39 -8.28 14.90 3.48
CA GLY A 39 -8.43 16.32 3.77
C GLY A 39 -7.73 17.23 2.76
N TYR A 40 -7.60 16.79 1.51
CA TYR A 40 -7.00 17.57 0.43
C TYR A 40 -8.03 18.50 -0.21
N THR A 41 -7.56 19.67 -0.62
CA THR A 41 -8.35 20.52 -1.53
C THR A 41 -8.25 19.91 -2.93
N PRO A 42 -9.36 19.72 -3.66
CA PRO A 42 -9.31 19.24 -5.03
C PRO A 42 -8.64 20.26 -5.95
N ASP A 43 -7.36 20.04 -6.24
CA ASP A 43 -6.52 20.85 -7.13
C ASP A 43 -5.49 19.95 -7.86
N ASP A 44 -4.67 20.57 -8.72
CA ASP A 44 -3.65 19.88 -9.52
C ASP A 44 -2.62 19.14 -8.65
N TRP A 45 -2.35 19.64 -7.43
CA TRP A 45 -1.45 18.96 -6.50
C TRP A 45 -2.09 17.67 -5.98
N ALA A 46 -3.37 17.73 -5.58
CA ALA A 46 -4.12 16.56 -5.14
C ALA A 46 -4.31 15.54 -6.27
N GLU A 47 -4.45 15.98 -7.51
CA GLU A 47 -4.51 15.09 -8.68
C GLU A 47 -3.21 14.29 -8.83
N GLY A 48 -2.04 14.95 -8.70
CA GLY A 48 -0.75 14.26 -8.67
C GLY A 48 -0.63 13.25 -7.52
N ARG A 49 -1.17 13.57 -6.34
CA ARG A 49 -1.23 12.63 -5.21
C ARG A 49 -2.15 11.44 -5.48
N TYR A 50 -3.27 11.68 -6.16
CA TYR A 50 -4.17 10.61 -6.56
C TYR A 50 -3.49 9.66 -7.55
N GLN A 51 -2.81 10.18 -8.58
CA GLN A 51 -2.04 9.36 -9.52
C GLN A 51 -1.00 8.48 -8.81
N GLN A 52 -0.24 9.06 -7.88
CA GLN A 52 0.73 8.30 -7.06
C GLN A 52 0.07 7.22 -6.22
N PHE A 53 -1.15 7.44 -5.73
CA PHE A 53 -1.90 6.42 -5.02
C PHE A 53 -2.32 5.27 -5.96
N GLN A 54 -2.73 5.57 -7.20
CA GLN A 54 -3.03 4.55 -8.20
C GLN A 54 -1.78 3.73 -8.56
N GLU A 55 -0.63 4.39 -8.71
CA GLU A 55 0.66 3.72 -8.94
C GLU A 55 1.06 2.82 -7.76
N LEU A 56 0.92 3.30 -6.52
CA LEU A 56 1.20 2.51 -5.32
C LEU A 56 0.40 1.20 -5.33
N VAL A 57 -0.89 1.26 -5.61
CA VAL A 57 -1.76 0.08 -5.67
C VAL A 57 -1.28 -0.88 -6.76
N SER A 58 -0.98 -0.36 -7.96
CA SER A 58 -0.47 -1.16 -9.06
C SER A 58 0.86 -1.86 -8.73
N TYR A 59 1.74 -1.21 -7.97
CA TYR A 59 3.01 -1.82 -7.56
C TYR A 59 2.83 -2.83 -6.43
N LEU A 60 1.88 -2.62 -5.51
CA LEU A 60 1.58 -3.59 -4.46
C LEU A 60 1.09 -4.92 -5.05
N ASP A 61 0.35 -4.90 -6.16
CA ASP A 61 -0.06 -6.11 -6.87
C ASP A 61 1.10 -6.87 -7.53
N CYS A 62 2.28 -6.25 -7.67
CA CYS A 62 3.46 -6.90 -8.24
C CYS A 62 4.26 -7.72 -7.23
N PHE A 63 4.00 -7.58 -5.93
CA PHE A 63 4.67 -8.30 -4.86
C PHE A 63 3.71 -9.26 -4.19
N ASP A 64 4.15 -10.48 -3.92
CA ASP A 64 3.38 -11.38 -3.07
C ASP A 64 3.46 -10.95 -1.59
N LYS A 65 2.56 -11.51 -0.78
CA LYS A 65 2.48 -11.18 0.65
C LYS A 65 3.75 -11.54 1.42
N GLU A 66 4.49 -12.58 1.01
CA GLU A 66 5.74 -12.97 1.66
C GLU A 66 6.86 -11.98 1.33
N GLU A 67 6.92 -11.48 0.09
CA GLU A 67 7.85 -10.43 -0.33
C GLU A 67 7.60 -9.13 0.44
N ILE A 68 6.34 -8.71 0.57
CA ILE A 68 5.98 -7.54 1.39
C ILE A 68 6.35 -7.76 2.85
N ALA A 69 6.05 -8.94 3.42
CA ALA A 69 6.38 -9.25 4.81
C ALA A 69 7.90 -9.25 5.08
N LYS A 70 8.71 -9.76 4.14
CA LYS A 70 10.19 -9.67 4.21
C LYS A 70 10.68 -8.23 4.19
N MET A 71 10.08 -7.39 3.34
CA MET A 71 10.42 -5.96 3.27
C MET A 71 10.05 -5.23 4.57
N LEU A 72 8.91 -5.54 5.17
CA LEU A 72 8.51 -5.00 6.47
C LEU A 72 9.48 -5.42 7.59
N GLU A 73 9.88 -6.69 7.63
CA GLU A 73 10.82 -7.19 8.64
C GLU A 73 12.21 -6.57 8.49
N ALA A 74 12.71 -6.43 7.26
CA ALA A 74 14.01 -5.80 7.00
C ALA A 74 14.05 -4.30 7.33
N GLY A 75 12.89 -3.65 7.45
CA GLY A 75 12.77 -2.23 7.80
C GLY A 75 12.62 -1.95 9.31
N LYS A 76 12.53 -2.98 10.16
CA LYS A 76 12.50 -2.84 11.62
C LYS A 76 13.89 -2.53 12.18
#